data_AF-A0A9X2E9G1-F1
#
_entry.id   AF-A0A9X2E9G1-F1
#
_cell.length_a   1.000
_cell.length_b   1.000
_cell.length_c   1.000
_cell.angle_alpha   90.00
_cell.angle_beta   90.00
_cell.angle_gamma   90.00
#
_symmetry.space_group_name_H-M   'P 1'
#
loop_
_entity.id
_entity.type
_entity.pdbx_description
1 polymer ?
#
loop_
_entity_poly.entity_id
_entity_poly.type
_entity_poly.pdbx_seq_one_letter_code
_entity_poly.pdbx_strand_id
1 'polypeptide(L)'
;MSISLEEQQRLDSVIGSLVLEEMYEDDNTAELTFEVDRGEITVRLVAETQPIIVPSDGLLQAVGQLVTAHERSGTSLTKAHYRYSKQPSGHWQWDAEYSYADGNP
;
A
#
# COMPACT_ATOMS: atom_id res chain seq x y z
N MET A 1 -19.37 -7.70 -0.91
CA MET A 1 -19.44 -6.49 -0.06
C MET A 1 -18.10 -5.79 -0.18
N SER A 2 -18.07 -4.47 -0.41
CA SER A 2 -16.83 -3.71 -0.59
C SER A 2 -16.58 -2.79 0.59
N ILE A 3 -15.32 -2.42 0.82
CA ILE A 3 -14.98 -1.27 1.66
C ILE A 3 -15.62 0.00 1.06
N SER A 4 -15.96 0.98 1.92
CA SER A 4 -16.45 2.27 1.42
C SER A 4 -15.33 3.03 0.70
N LEU A 5 -15.68 3.76 -0.36
CA LEU A 5 -14.70 4.53 -1.14
C LEU A 5 -13.97 5.56 -0.26
N GLU A 6 -14.69 6.22 0.65
CA GLU A 6 -14.11 7.21 1.56
C GLU A 6 -13.12 6.58 2.56
N GLU A 7 -13.45 5.41 3.12
CA GLU A 7 -12.56 4.71 4.05
C GLU A 7 -11.30 4.20 3.34
N GLN A 8 -11.45 3.63 2.14
CA GLN A 8 -10.33 3.18 1.33
C GLN A 8 -9.41 4.35 0.95
N GLN A 9 -9.95 5.43 0.39
CA GLN A 9 -9.17 6.61 0.01
C GLN A 9 -8.40 7.22 1.19
N ARG A 10 -9.03 7.26 2.38
CA ARG A 10 -8.38 7.75 3.61
C ARG A 10 -7.19 6.88 3.98
N LEU A 11 -7.34 5.55 3.95
CA LEU A 11 -6.28 4.61 4.29
C LEU A 11 -5.15 4.64 3.26
N ASP A 12 -5.49 4.67 1.96
CA ASP A 12 -4.51 4.78 0.88
C ASP A 12 -3.71 6.08 0.96
N SER A 13 -4.35 7.20 1.32
CA SER A 13 -3.66 8.47 1.50
C SER A 13 -2.66 8.45 2.67
N VAL A 14 -3.02 7.77 3.76
CA VAL A 14 -2.13 7.58 4.91
C VAL A 14 -0.95 6.70 4.52
N ILE A 15 -1.19 5.57 3.85
CA ILE A 15 -0.13 4.68 3.34
C ILE A 15 0.80 5.44 2.39
N GLY A 16 0.24 6.19 1.44
CA GLY A 16 1.02 6.97 0.49
C GLY A 16 1.90 8.01 1.19
N SER A 17 1.38 8.70 2.21
CA SER A 17 2.18 9.69 2.95
C SER A 17 3.35 9.03 3.67
N LEU A 18 3.11 7.89 4.33
CA LEU A 18 4.14 7.14 5.05
C LEU A 18 5.19 6.53 4.11
N VAL A 19 4.81 6.05 2.92
CA VAL A 19 5.78 5.58 1.92
C VAL A 19 6.70 6.71 1.49
N LEU A 20 6.15 7.90 1.22
CA LEU A 20 6.93 9.04 0.74
C LEU A 20 7.89 9.59 1.82
N GLU A 21 7.59 9.40 3.10
CA GLU A 21 8.50 9.74 4.20
C GLU A 21 9.77 8.87 4.23
N GLU A 22 9.73 7.67 3.64
CA GLU A 22 10.86 6.74 3.55
C GLU A 22 11.73 6.98 2.30
N MET A 23 11.27 7.80 1.35
CA MET A 23 11.94 8.04 0.08
C MET A 23 13.10 9.02 0.21
N TYR A 24 14.22 8.72 -0.44
CA TYR A 24 15.30 9.69 -0.57
C TYR A 24 14.94 10.75 -1.61
N GLU A 25 15.59 11.91 -1.53
CA GLU A 25 15.33 13.03 -2.45
C GLU A 25 15.52 12.63 -3.92
N ASP A 26 16.50 11.75 -4.17
CA ASP A 26 16.88 11.24 -5.49
C ASP A 26 15.98 10.10 -6.01
N ASP A 27 15.10 9.54 -5.17
CA ASP A 27 14.17 8.50 -5.62
C ASP A 27 13.08 9.13 -6.51
N ASN A 28 12.86 8.55 -7.70
CA ASN A 28 11.78 8.94 -8.60
C ASN A 28 10.65 7.91 -8.66
N THR A 29 10.89 6.70 -8.17
CA THR A 29 9.90 5.63 -8.13
C THR A 29 9.98 4.87 -6.82
N ALA A 30 8.82 4.42 -6.35
CA ALA A 30 8.70 3.50 -5.22
C ALA A 30 7.62 2.46 -5.51
N GLU A 31 7.78 1.26 -4.95
CA GLU A 31 6.78 0.22 -4.99
C GLU A 31 6.56 -0.36 -3.59
N LEU A 32 5.34 -0.27 -3.12
CA LEU A 32 4.88 -0.95 -1.91
C LEU A 32 4.04 -2.15 -2.32
N THR A 33 4.46 -3.33 -1.93
CA THR A 33 3.65 -4.55 -2.05
C THR A 33 3.36 -5.08 -0.66
N PHE A 34 2.11 -5.43 -0.40
CA PHE A 34 1.81 -6.30 0.74
C PHE A 34 0.96 -7.48 0.32
N GLU A 35 1.22 -8.63 0.96
CA GLU A 35 0.52 -9.88 0.75
C GLU A 35 -0.07 -10.34 2.08
N VAL A 36 -1.29 -10.88 2.03
CA VAL A 36 -2.02 -11.40 3.17
C VAL A 36 -2.22 -12.89 2.95
N ASP A 37 -1.54 -13.72 3.75
CA ASP A 37 -1.72 -15.17 3.76
C ASP A 37 -2.05 -15.63 5.17
N ARG A 38 -3.23 -16.26 5.34
CA ARG A 38 -3.69 -16.84 6.61
C ARG A 38 -3.60 -15.89 7.83
N GLY A 39 -3.77 -14.59 7.60
CA GLY A 39 -3.71 -13.55 8.64
C GLY A 39 -2.30 -13.01 8.92
N GLU A 40 -1.27 -13.55 8.26
CA GLU A 40 0.07 -12.95 8.25
C GLU A 40 0.17 -11.93 7.11
N ILE A 41 0.70 -10.75 7.43
CA ILE A 41 0.91 -9.66 6.47
C ILE A 41 2.40 -9.55 6.20
N THR A 42 2.79 -9.78 4.95
CA THR A 42 4.15 -9.52 4.48
C THR A 42 4.17 -8.20 3.74
N VAL A 43 5.01 -7.26 4.16
CA VAL A 43 5.15 -5.94 3.52
C VAL A 43 6.54 -5.80 2.93
N ARG A 44 6.61 -5.36 1.68
CA ARG A 44 7.84 -5.07 0.96
C ARG A 44 7.76 -3.68 0.36
N LEU A 45 8.75 -2.84 0.70
CA LEU A 45 8.93 -1.53 0.12
C LEU A 45 10.28 -1.49 -0.60
N VAL A 46 10.25 -1.04 -1.86
CA VAL A 46 11.44 -0.82 -2.68
C VAL A 46 11.37 0.55 -3.33
N ALA A 47 12.52 1.17 -3.54
CA ALA A 47 12.65 2.40 -4.30
C ALA A 47 13.79 2.28 -5.32
N GLU A 48 13.87 3.24 -6.23
CA GLU A 48 14.87 3.28 -7.30
C GLU A 48 16.31 3.12 -6.77
N THR A 49 16.65 3.88 -5.73
CA THR A 49 18.00 3.89 -5.14
C THR A 49 18.15 2.92 -3.97
N GLN A 50 17.03 2.38 -3.46
CA GLN A 50 16.96 1.55 -2.26
C GLN A 50 16.25 0.22 -2.56
N PRO A 51 16.98 -0.85 -2.88
CA PRO A 51 16.37 -2.12 -3.30
C PRO A 51 15.66 -2.88 -2.16
N ILE A 52 15.91 -2.51 -0.91
CA ILE A 52 15.25 -3.04 0.28
C ILE A 52 15.12 -1.90 1.29
N ILE A 53 13.89 -1.47 1.56
CA ILE A 53 13.56 -0.55 2.65
C ILE A 53 12.83 -1.35 3.72
N VAL A 54 13.27 -1.21 4.98
CA VAL A 54 12.55 -1.77 6.12
C VAL A 54 11.38 -0.83 6.41
N PRO A 55 10.11 -1.27 6.26
CA PRO A 55 8.96 -0.42 6.51
C PRO A 55 8.93 0.05 7.98
N SER A 56 8.61 1.31 8.22
CA SER A 56 8.36 1.79 9.59
C SER A 56 7.13 1.14 10.22
N ASP A 57 7.10 1.12 11.57
CA ASP A 57 5.95 0.63 12.34
C ASP A 57 4.65 1.36 11.95
N GLY A 58 4.74 2.65 11.62
CA GLY A 58 3.60 3.43 11.14
C GLY A 58 3.04 2.89 9.82
N LEU A 59 3.91 2.57 8.87
CA LEU A 59 3.51 1.98 7.59
C LEU A 59 2.92 0.58 7.78
N LEU A 60 3.53 -0.26 8.62
CA LEU A 60 3.00 -1.58 8.97
C LEU A 60 1.61 -1.48 9.63
N GLN A 61 1.42 -0.52 10.54
CA GLN A 61 0.13 -0.27 11.17
C GLN A 61 -0.93 0.21 10.17
N ALA A 62 -0.57 1.12 9.25
CA ALA A 62 -1.49 1.61 8.22
C ALA A 62 -1.94 0.49 7.26
N VAL A 63 -1.00 -0.37 6.82
CA VAL A 63 -1.32 -1.58 6.04
C VAL A 63 -2.23 -2.51 6.83
N GLY A 64 -1.94 -2.77 8.11
CA GLY A 64 -2.79 -3.58 8.97
C GLY A 64 -4.22 -3.05 9.12
N GLN A 65 -4.39 -1.72 9.20
CA GLN A 65 -5.71 -1.08 9.23
C GLN A 65 -6.48 -1.29 7.92
N LEU A 66 -5.80 -1.22 6.78
CA LEU A 66 -6.40 -1.50 5.47
C LEU A 66 -6.83 -2.95 5.34
N VAL A 67 -5.97 -3.90 5.71
CA VAL A 67 -6.32 -5.34 5.72
C VAL A 67 -7.51 -5.59 6.64
N THR A 68 -7.51 -5.03 7.85
CA THR A 68 -8.62 -5.15 8.81
C THR A 68 -9.91 -4.54 8.25
N ALA A 69 -9.85 -3.45 7.50
CA ALA A 69 -11.03 -2.87 6.84
C ALA A 69 -11.57 -3.82 5.76
N HIS A 70 -10.70 -4.39 4.93
CA HIS A 70 -11.07 -5.37 3.91
C HIS A 70 -11.66 -6.66 4.48
N GLU A 71 -11.15 -7.14 5.61
CA GLU A 71 -11.70 -8.30 6.35
C GLU A 71 -13.08 -7.99 6.93
N ARG A 72 -13.25 -6.83 7.59
CA ARG A 72 -14.55 -6.38 8.11
C ARG A 72 -15.61 -6.28 7.01
N SER A 73 -15.21 -5.86 5.81
CA SER A 73 -16.07 -5.79 4.63
C SER A 73 -16.25 -7.13 3.89
N GLY A 74 -15.54 -8.18 4.28
CA GLY A 74 -15.64 -9.51 3.65
C GLY A 74 -15.15 -9.56 2.21
N THR A 75 -14.16 -8.73 1.85
CA THR A 75 -13.60 -8.66 0.48
C THR A 75 -12.52 -9.72 0.20
N SER A 76 -11.97 -10.35 1.24
CA SER A 76 -10.88 -11.34 1.13
C SER A 76 -9.67 -10.83 0.35
N LEU A 77 -9.18 -9.64 0.69
CA LEU A 77 -7.95 -9.06 0.13
C LEU A 77 -6.74 -10.00 0.36
N THR A 78 -6.03 -10.34 -0.71
CA THR A 78 -4.83 -11.19 -0.66
C THR A 78 -3.56 -10.43 -0.98
N LYS A 79 -3.65 -9.35 -1.76
CA LYS A 79 -2.48 -8.55 -2.14
C LYS A 79 -2.89 -7.13 -2.48
N ALA A 80 -2.03 -6.17 -2.18
CA ALA A 80 -2.07 -4.86 -2.81
C ALA A 80 -0.68 -4.47 -3.31
N HIS A 81 -0.64 -3.81 -4.45
CA HIS A 81 0.57 -3.26 -5.05
C HIS A 81 0.34 -1.79 -5.36
N TYR A 82 1.09 -0.92 -4.69
CA TYR A 82 1.11 0.51 -4.93
C TYR A 82 2.36 0.86 -5.71
N ARG A 83 2.19 1.64 -6.78
CA ARG A 83 3.29 2.19 -7.57
C ARG A 83 3.28 3.70 -7.40
N TYR A 84 4.43 4.26 -7.07
CA TYR A 84 4.64 5.69 -6.89
C TYR A 84 5.60 6.18 -7.96
N SER A 85 5.29 7.32 -8.57
CA SER A 85 6.18 8.00 -9.51
C SER A 85 6.22 9.50 -9.26
N LYS A 86 7.43 10.05 -9.24
CA LYS A 86 7.68 11.48 -9.12
C LYS A 86 7.58 12.11 -10.51
N GLN A 87 6.62 13.02 -10.67
CA GLN A 87 6.44 13.78 -11.89
C GLN A 87 7.55 14.83 -12.05
N PRO A 88 7.82 15.33 -13.27
CA PRO A 88 8.82 16.39 -13.49
C PRO A 88 8.57 17.68 -12.69
N SER A 89 7.33 17.90 -12.25
CA SER A 89 6.96 19.01 -11.36
C SER A 89 7.39 18.81 -9.90
N GLY A 90 7.96 17.66 -9.55
CA GLY A 90 8.32 17.27 -8.19
C GLY A 90 7.17 16.65 -7.40
N HIS A 91 5.96 16.61 -7.95
CA HIS A 91 4.80 15.98 -7.32
C HIS A 91 4.81 14.47 -7.50
N TRP A 92 4.49 13.75 -6.42
CA TRP A 92 4.28 12.31 -6.49
C TRP A 92 2.86 11.98 -6.92
N GLN A 93 2.74 10.98 -7.78
CA GLN A 93 1.48 10.32 -8.10
C GLN A 93 1.59 8.86 -7.76
N TRP A 94 0.45 8.25 -7.47
CA TRP A 94 0.38 6.82 -7.18
C TRP A 94 -0.85 6.18 -7.79
N ASP A 95 -0.72 4.89 -8.04
CA ASP A 95 -1.79 3.98 -8.39
C ASP A 95 -1.71 2.73 -7.51
N ALA A 96 -2.84 2.06 -7.30
CA ALA A 96 -2.91 0.86 -6.49
C ALA A 96 -3.72 -0.22 -7.21
N GLU A 97 -3.19 -1.44 -7.20
CA GLU A 97 -3.85 -2.64 -7.69
C GLU A 97 -4.08 -3.60 -6.51
N TYR A 98 -5.32 -4.06 -6.36
CA TYR A 98 -5.71 -4.98 -5.29
C TYR A 98 -6.07 -6.33 -5.89
N SER A 99 -5.58 -7.40 -5.27
CA SER A 99 -5.97 -8.77 -5.57
C SER A 99 -6.78 -9.33 -4.41
N TYR A 100 -7.80 -10.12 -4.74
CA TYR A 100 -8.70 -10.75 -3.79
C TYR A 100 -8.69 -12.25 -4.02
N ALA A 101 -8.90 -13.05 -2.97
CA ALA A 101 -9.11 -14.49 -3.11
C ALA A 101 -10.42 -14.70 -3.86
N ASP A 102 -10.38 -15.45 -4.97
CA ASP A 102 -11.56 -15.73 -5.80
C ASP A 102 -12.73 -16.22 -4.94
N GLY A 103 -13.72 -15.34 -4.81
CA GLY A 103 -14.91 -15.50 -3.98
C GLY A 103 -16.03 -14.54 -4.41
N ASN A 104 -16.18 -14.38 -5.73
CA ASN A 104 -17.20 -13.62 -6.49
C ASN A 104 -17.00 -12.08 -6.58
N PRO A 105 -17.15 -11.48 -7.78
CA PRO A 105 -17.22 -10.02 -7.96
C PRO A 105 -18.36 -9.37 -7.16
#